data_AF-A0A1H0KQH8-F1
#
_entry.id   AF-A0A1H0KQH8-F1
#
_cell.length_a   1.000
_cell.length_b   1.000
_cell.length_c   1.000
_cell.angle_alpha   90.00
_cell.angle_beta   90.00
_cell.angle_gamma   90.00
#
_symmetry.space_group_name_H-M   'P 1'
#
loop_
_entity.id
_entity.type
_entity.pdbx_description
1 polymer ?
#
loop_
_entity_poly.entity_id
_entity_poly.type
_entity_poly.pdbx_seq_one_letter_code
_entity_poly.pdbx_strand_id
1 'polypeptide(L)'
;MTKYEIINLLKDCSIALNTPVLLINDRNKLSYHFPDSFQKPPSVLRDLHRSYINESRKRPYTIQMFTDPYDQHLFLYPIKMEGKEYVLGVGPFLQQDVSRKHVKMSLVMNDLDATYEEQFVQYYQQLPILNQVQIQSVKRLLNQLFPKKEKKVRYALEEEKSAANIKLLHSRFTHTLKSSHRNNILLISLKKGMHELWKSIRRTEKKLSSTLTCER
;
A
#
# COMPACT_ATOMS: atom_id res chain seq x y z
N MET A 1 -13.38 4.08 -7.52
CA MET A 1 -13.39 3.45 -6.18
C MET A 1 -14.01 4.40 -5.18
N THR A 2 -14.91 3.91 -4.35
CA THR A 2 -15.50 4.62 -3.20
C THR A 2 -14.52 4.67 -2.04
N LYS A 3 -14.75 5.57 -1.07
CA LYS A 3 -13.96 5.63 0.17
C LYS A 3 -13.90 4.27 0.91
N TYR A 4 -15.02 3.55 0.96
CA TYR A 4 -15.12 2.26 1.64
C TYR A 4 -14.25 1.19 0.99
N GLU A 5 -14.26 1.10 -0.34
CA GLU A 5 -13.43 0.15 -1.09
C GLU A 5 -11.93 0.39 -0.87
N ILE A 6 -11.51 1.67 -0.79
CA ILE A 6 -10.11 2.00 -0.52
C ILE A 6 -9.72 1.62 0.90
N ILE A 7 -10.57 1.88 1.90
CA ILE A 7 -10.28 1.48 3.28
C ILE A 7 -10.09 -0.03 3.38
N ASN A 8 -10.97 -0.82 2.75
CA ASN A 8 -10.82 -2.27 2.73
C ASN A 8 -9.54 -2.71 1.99
N LEU A 9 -9.24 -2.11 0.84
CA LEU A 9 -8.00 -2.39 0.13
C LEU A 9 -6.77 -2.08 0.99
N LEU A 10 -6.78 -0.97 1.74
CA LEU A 10 -5.69 -0.62 2.65
C LEU A 10 -5.56 -1.66 3.78
N LYS A 11 -6.66 -2.07 4.40
CA LYS A 11 -6.65 -3.15 5.41
C LYS A 11 -6.05 -4.44 4.84
N ASP A 12 -6.51 -4.85 3.67
CA ASP A 12 -6.02 -6.07 3.00
C ASP A 12 -4.52 -5.95 2.68
N CYS A 13 -4.07 -4.77 2.20
CA CYS A 13 -2.66 -4.49 1.97
C CYS A 13 -1.86 -4.59 3.27
N SER A 14 -2.36 -4.01 4.35
CA SER A 14 -1.66 -4.03 5.64
C SER A 14 -1.48 -5.45 6.17
N ILE A 15 -2.53 -6.26 6.11
CA ILE A 15 -2.50 -7.66 6.54
C ILE A 15 -1.56 -8.47 5.64
N ALA A 16 -1.68 -8.33 4.31
CA ALA A 16 -0.91 -9.12 3.36
C ALA A 16 0.58 -8.77 3.36
N LEU A 17 0.90 -7.50 3.54
CA LEU A 17 2.28 -7.00 3.53
C LEU A 17 2.91 -6.94 4.92
N ASN A 18 2.12 -7.19 5.97
CA ASN A 18 2.48 -6.98 7.37
C ASN A 18 3.05 -5.56 7.59
N THR A 19 2.42 -4.55 7.00
CA THR A 19 2.86 -3.16 7.09
C THR A 19 1.73 -2.22 7.49
N PRO A 20 2.00 -1.19 8.29
CA PRO A 20 0.99 -0.20 8.59
C PRO A 20 0.57 0.53 7.31
N VAL A 21 -0.69 0.95 7.27
CA VAL A 21 -1.26 1.71 6.15
C VAL A 21 -1.92 2.96 6.67
N LEU A 22 -1.87 4.02 5.88
CA LEU A 22 -2.30 5.36 6.26
C LEU A 22 -3.20 5.92 5.16
N LEU A 23 -4.21 6.68 5.54
CA LEU A 23 -5.02 7.50 4.64
C LEU A 23 -4.97 8.93 5.14
N ILE A 24 -4.40 9.81 4.34
CA ILE A 24 -4.23 11.22 4.67
C ILE A 24 -5.14 12.05 3.77
N ASN A 25 -5.87 13.00 4.35
CA ASN A 25 -6.75 13.89 3.58
C ASN A 25 -6.01 15.07 2.95
N ASP A 26 -6.75 15.87 2.20
CA ASP A 26 -6.35 17.16 1.62
C ASP A 26 -5.68 18.11 2.61
N ARG A 27 -6.10 18.11 3.89
CA ARG A 27 -5.55 18.94 4.97
C ARG A 27 -4.31 18.35 5.66
N ASN A 28 -3.67 17.32 5.10
CA ASN A 28 -2.55 16.60 5.73
C ASN A 28 -2.90 15.94 7.07
N LYS A 29 -4.18 15.69 7.35
CA LYS A 29 -4.59 14.97 8.55
C LYS A 29 -4.76 13.49 8.25
N LEU A 30 -4.19 12.66 9.11
CA LEU A 30 -4.42 11.22 9.13
C LEU A 30 -5.92 10.97 9.40
N SER A 31 -6.62 10.56 8.35
CA SER A 31 -8.06 10.28 8.38
C SER A 31 -8.36 8.83 8.71
N TYR A 32 -7.41 7.93 8.44
CA TYR A 32 -7.51 6.51 8.77
C TYR A 32 -6.10 5.89 8.85
N HIS A 33 -5.93 4.88 9.70
CA HIS A 33 -4.73 4.05 9.78
C HIS A 33 -5.11 2.62 10.16
N PHE A 34 -4.23 1.67 9.86
CA PHE A 34 -4.35 0.29 10.31
C PHE A 34 -2.96 -0.37 10.37
N PRO A 35 -2.71 -1.29 11.33
CA PRO A 35 -3.60 -1.73 12.40
C PRO A 35 -3.88 -0.64 13.45
N ASP A 36 -4.98 -0.76 14.18
CA ASP A 36 -5.34 0.20 15.25
C ASP A 36 -4.32 0.20 16.41
N SER A 37 -3.55 -0.88 16.53
CA SER A 37 -2.44 -1.00 17.47
C SER A 37 -1.18 -0.22 17.05
N PHE A 38 -1.12 0.27 15.82
CA PHE A 38 0.03 1.02 15.32
C PHE A 38 0.14 2.34 16.08
N GLN A 39 1.15 2.45 16.94
CA GLN A 39 1.33 3.66 17.72
C GLN A 39 1.76 4.82 16.83
N LYS A 40 1.31 6.02 17.20
CA LYS A 40 1.76 7.23 16.52
C LYS A 40 3.26 7.40 16.74
N PRO A 41 4.01 7.86 15.72
CA PRO A 41 5.42 8.15 15.91
C PRO A 41 5.61 9.22 17.01
N PRO A 42 6.78 9.22 17.69
CA PRO A 42 7.23 10.30 18.55
C PRO A 42 6.97 11.67 17.93
N SER A 43 6.60 12.66 18.75
CA SER A 43 6.18 13.99 18.26
C SER A 43 7.19 14.62 17.30
N VAL A 44 8.48 14.45 17.61
CA VAL A 44 9.63 14.94 16.83
C VAL A 44 9.70 14.37 15.40
N LEU A 45 9.09 13.21 15.13
CA LEU A 45 9.07 12.58 13.81
C LEU A 45 7.86 13.00 12.95
N ARG A 46 6.82 13.59 13.56
CA ARG A 46 5.53 13.83 12.89
C ARG A 46 5.61 14.87 11.77
N ASP A 47 6.49 15.86 11.91
CA ASP A 47 6.58 16.96 10.96
C ASP A 47 7.29 16.57 9.65
N LEU A 48 8.17 15.56 9.68
CA LEU A 48 8.91 15.09 8.51
C LEU A 48 7.98 14.56 7.41
N HIS A 49 7.02 13.75 7.79
CA HIS A 49 6.05 13.17 6.85
C HIS A 49 5.25 14.24 6.09
N ARG A 50 5.02 15.42 6.68
CA ARG A 50 4.26 16.50 6.02
C ARG A 50 4.91 16.96 4.72
N SER A 51 6.24 17.06 4.71
CA SER A 51 6.99 17.46 3.51
C SER A 51 6.86 16.41 2.40
N TYR A 52 7.02 15.13 2.73
CA TYR A 52 6.89 14.01 1.80
C TYR A 52 5.46 13.88 1.23
N ILE A 53 4.44 14.11 2.07
CA ILE A 53 3.05 14.10 1.63
C ILE A 53 2.82 15.21 0.60
N ASN A 54 3.28 16.43 0.88
CA ASN A 54 3.14 17.54 -0.05
C ASN A 54 3.90 17.29 -1.36
N GLU A 55 5.12 16.77 -1.28
CA GLU A 55 5.91 16.41 -2.46
C GLU A 55 5.21 15.34 -3.29
N SER A 56 4.67 14.31 -2.61
CA SER A 56 3.99 13.22 -3.29
C SER A 56 2.81 13.72 -4.13
N ARG A 57 2.01 14.68 -3.61
CA ARG A 57 0.84 15.24 -4.31
C ARG A 57 1.16 15.86 -5.66
N LYS A 58 2.40 16.31 -5.89
CA LYS A 58 2.84 16.85 -7.20
C LYS A 58 2.79 15.80 -8.31
N ARG A 59 2.78 14.50 -7.96
CA ARG A 59 2.75 13.37 -8.90
C ARG A 59 1.57 12.44 -8.57
N PRO A 60 0.33 12.85 -8.88
CA PRO A 60 -0.85 12.06 -8.56
C PRO A 60 -0.87 10.74 -9.33
N TYR A 61 -1.51 9.73 -8.76
CA TYR A 61 -1.62 8.37 -9.29
C TYR A 61 -0.26 7.68 -9.51
N THR A 62 0.78 8.12 -8.79
CA THR A 62 2.13 7.55 -8.88
C THR A 62 2.64 7.18 -7.50
N ILE A 63 3.09 5.94 -7.33
CA ILE A 63 3.71 5.48 -6.07
C ILE A 63 5.11 6.06 -5.98
N GLN A 64 5.39 6.71 -4.86
CA GLN A 64 6.68 7.29 -4.52
C GLN A 64 7.14 6.71 -3.20
N MET A 65 8.43 6.40 -3.09
CA MET A 65 9.04 5.92 -1.86
C MET A 65 9.84 7.08 -1.27
N PHE A 66 9.63 7.35 0.01
CA PHE A 66 10.38 8.32 0.78
C PHE A 66 11.14 7.60 1.89
N THR A 67 12.30 8.12 2.23
CA THR A 67 13.12 7.70 3.37
C THR A 67 13.34 8.92 4.24
N ASP A 68 13.07 8.78 5.53
CA ASP A 68 13.31 9.85 6.49
C ASP A 68 14.76 9.83 7.03
N PRO A 69 15.21 10.86 7.78
CA PRO A 69 16.54 10.89 8.40
C PRO A 69 16.80 9.78 9.43
N TYR A 70 15.79 8.96 9.73
CA TYR A 70 15.84 7.88 10.71
C TYR A 70 15.70 6.50 10.06
N ASP A 71 15.98 6.41 8.76
CA ASP A 71 15.93 5.20 7.95
C ASP A 71 14.55 4.52 7.89
N GLN A 72 13.48 5.26 8.19
CA GLN A 72 12.12 4.78 7.95
C GLN A 72 11.72 5.04 6.51
N HIS A 73 11.11 4.03 5.92
CA HIS A 73 10.62 4.09 4.56
C HIS A 73 9.10 4.14 4.53
N LEU A 74 8.56 4.93 3.61
CA LEU A 74 7.12 5.09 3.41
C LEU A 74 6.80 5.17 1.92
N PHE A 75 5.90 4.31 1.44
CA PHE A 75 5.30 4.47 0.13
C PHE A 75 4.12 5.43 0.22
N LEU A 76 4.11 6.46 -0.62
CA LEU A 76 3.02 7.41 -0.75
C LEU A 76 2.42 7.35 -2.16
N TYR A 77 1.10 7.36 -2.21
CA TYR A 77 0.33 7.33 -3.44
C TYR A 77 -0.83 8.33 -3.36
N PRO A 78 -0.70 9.50 -4.01
CA PRO A 78 -1.76 10.49 -4.06
C PRO A 78 -2.86 10.07 -5.04
N ILE A 79 -4.11 10.24 -4.63
CA ILE A 79 -5.30 9.89 -5.41
C ILE A 79 -6.38 10.94 -5.22
N LYS A 80 -7.16 11.21 -6.28
CA LYS A 80 -8.40 11.98 -6.17
C LYS A 80 -9.59 11.04 -6.12
N MET A 81 -10.44 11.20 -5.11
CA MET A 81 -11.67 10.44 -4.90
C MET A 81 -12.80 11.37 -4.52
N GLU A 82 -13.98 11.21 -5.14
CA GLU A 82 -15.18 11.99 -4.78
C GLU A 82 -14.91 13.51 -4.77
N GLY A 83 -14.07 13.99 -5.70
CA GLY A 83 -13.67 15.40 -5.80
C GLY A 83 -12.58 15.85 -4.82
N LYS A 84 -12.21 15.04 -3.82
CA LYS A 84 -11.19 15.35 -2.80
C LYS A 84 -9.88 14.63 -3.05
N GLU A 85 -8.78 15.25 -2.65
CA GLU A 85 -7.46 14.64 -2.70
C GLU A 85 -7.16 13.87 -1.42
N TYR A 86 -6.62 12.67 -1.60
CA TYR A 86 -6.14 11.81 -0.54
C TYR A 86 -4.74 11.33 -0.87
N VAL A 87 -3.98 10.93 0.16
CA VAL A 87 -2.71 10.23 0.00
C VAL A 87 -2.81 8.92 0.75
N LEU A 88 -2.62 7.82 0.02
CA LEU A 88 -2.48 6.48 0.57
C LEU A 88 -1.02 6.29 0.98
N GLY A 89 -0.81 5.88 2.23
CA GLY A 89 0.50 5.51 2.77
C GLY A 89 0.59 4.01 3.00
N VAL A 90 1.72 3.40 2.64
CA VAL A 90 2.08 2.02 3.03
C VAL A 90 3.44 2.07 3.68
N GLY A 91 3.47 1.76 4.97
CA GLY A 91 4.55 2.07 5.90
C GLY A 91 4.05 2.94 7.07
N PRO A 92 4.93 3.34 7.97
CA PRO A 92 6.39 3.21 7.90
C PRO A 92 6.91 1.77 8.09
N PHE A 93 8.09 1.49 7.55
CA PHE A 93 8.83 0.23 7.72
C PHE A 93 10.34 0.49 7.69
N LEU A 94 11.12 -0.45 8.21
CA LEU A 94 12.58 -0.37 8.26
C LEU A 94 13.19 -1.33 7.23
N GLN A 95 14.40 -1.04 6.75
CA GLN A 95 15.14 -1.98 5.90
C GLN A 95 15.93 -3.01 6.72
N GLN A 96 16.28 -2.67 7.96
CA GLN A 96 17.07 -3.49 8.87
C GLN A 96 16.68 -3.21 10.32
N ASP A 97 17.05 -4.12 11.22
CA ASP A 97 16.89 -3.93 12.66
C ASP A 97 17.64 -2.68 13.14
N VAL A 98 16.96 -1.86 13.93
CA VAL A 98 17.54 -0.67 14.55
C VAL A 98 17.92 -0.98 15.99
N SER A 99 19.22 -1.08 16.25
CA SER A 99 19.73 -1.29 17.61
C SER A 99 19.51 -0.06 18.50
N ARG A 100 19.40 -0.27 19.82
CA ARG A 100 19.36 0.83 20.81
C ARG A 100 20.57 1.78 20.69
N LYS A 101 21.75 1.25 20.33
CA LYS A 101 22.95 2.05 20.06
C LYS A 101 22.73 2.99 18.86
N HIS A 102 22.08 2.50 17.80
CA HIS A 102 21.75 3.32 16.64
C HIS A 102 20.72 4.40 16.98
N VAL A 103 19.70 4.09 17.78
CA VAL A 103 18.75 5.10 18.29
C VAL A 103 19.48 6.22 19.05
N LYS A 104 20.35 5.87 20.01
CA LYS A 104 21.16 6.85 20.75
C LYS A 104 21.98 7.74 19.83
N MET A 105 22.65 7.14 18.84
CA MET A 105 23.44 7.89 17.86
C MET A 105 22.56 8.84 17.05
N SER A 106 21.40 8.37 16.58
CA SER A 106 20.47 9.19 15.80
C SER A 106 19.92 10.37 16.60
N LEU A 107 19.61 10.20 17.90
CA LEU A 107 19.20 11.31 18.77
C LEU A 107 20.29 12.38 18.89
N VAL A 108 21.54 11.96 19.12
CA VAL A 108 22.69 12.89 19.20
C VAL A 108 22.91 13.63 17.88
N MET A 109 22.86 12.93 16.76
CA MET A 109 23.09 13.53 15.43
C MET A 109 21.98 14.49 15.00
N ASN A 110 20.78 14.37 15.59
CA ASN A 110 19.63 15.23 15.31
C ASN A 110 19.36 16.25 16.43
N ASP A 111 20.29 16.42 17.39
CA ASP A 111 20.16 17.34 18.54
C ASP A 111 18.87 17.12 19.36
N LEU A 112 18.52 15.85 19.56
CA LEU A 112 17.35 15.44 20.33
C LEU A 112 17.72 14.94 21.73
N ASP A 113 16.86 15.23 22.69
CA ASP A 113 17.01 14.81 24.08
C ASP A 113 16.98 13.27 24.22
N ALA A 114 17.88 12.72 25.05
CA ALA A 114 17.97 11.29 25.34
C ALA A 114 16.68 10.71 25.97
N THR A 115 15.83 11.54 26.56
CA THR A 115 14.50 11.14 27.06
C THR A 115 13.58 10.55 25.98
N TYR A 116 13.84 10.81 24.70
CA TYR A 116 13.12 10.20 23.59
C TYR A 116 13.57 8.77 23.26
N GLU A 117 14.71 8.31 23.78
CA GLU A 117 15.31 7.02 23.41
C GLU A 117 14.34 5.85 23.55
N GLU A 118 13.69 5.72 24.71
CA GLU A 118 12.78 4.61 24.97
C GLU A 118 11.53 4.67 24.06
N GLN A 119 11.04 5.88 23.76
CA GLN A 119 9.92 6.07 22.83
C GLN A 119 10.30 5.64 21.41
N PHE A 120 11.50 5.97 20.96
CA PHE A 120 12.01 5.56 19.65
C PHE A 120 12.20 4.03 19.57
N VAL A 121 12.80 3.43 20.60
CA VAL A 121 13.01 1.97 20.66
C VAL A 121 11.68 1.23 20.59
N GLN A 122 10.70 1.62 21.41
CA GLN A 122 9.37 1.00 21.43
C GLN A 122 8.61 1.18 20.12
N TYR A 123 8.76 2.35 19.49
CA TYR A 123 8.16 2.62 18.20
C TYR A 123 8.79 1.77 17.09
N TYR A 124 10.13 1.68 17.01
CA TYR A 124 10.81 0.87 16.00
C TYR A 124 10.55 -0.63 16.13
N GLN A 125 10.36 -1.14 17.35
CA GLN A 125 9.97 -2.53 17.56
C GLN A 125 8.61 -2.90 16.92
N GLN A 126 7.76 -1.92 16.64
CA GLN A 126 6.47 -2.13 15.98
C GLN A 126 6.58 -2.05 14.46
N LEU A 127 7.69 -1.52 13.92
CA LEU A 127 7.87 -1.36 12.49
C LEU A 127 8.29 -2.69 11.86
N PRO A 128 7.66 -3.07 10.75
CA PRO A 128 8.08 -4.25 10.02
C PRO A 128 9.44 -3.99 9.35
N ILE A 129 10.21 -5.06 9.22
CA ILE A 129 11.52 -5.03 8.58
C ILE A 129 11.40 -5.69 7.22
N LEU A 130 11.65 -4.91 6.17
CA LEU A 130 11.57 -5.34 4.79
C LEU A 130 12.94 -5.21 4.11
N ASN A 131 13.49 -6.33 3.66
CA ASN A 131 14.69 -6.27 2.84
C ASN A 131 14.41 -5.70 1.43
N GLN A 132 15.47 -5.40 0.68
CA GLN A 132 15.35 -4.78 -0.64
C GLN A 132 14.45 -5.55 -1.61
N VAL A 133 14.49 -6.90 -1.59
CA VAL A 133 13.66 -7.73 -2.47
C VAL A 133 12.17 -7.61 -2.10
N GLN A 134 11.86 -7.57 -0.80
CA GLN A 134 10.51 -7.35 -0.30
C GLN A 134 10.01 -5.95 -0.66
N ILE A 135 10.84 -4.91 -0.48
CA ILE A 135 10.51 -3.52 -0.86
C ILE A 135 10.13 -3.42 -2.33
N GLN A 136 10.95 -4.00 -3.23
CA GLN A 136 10.63 -3.99 -4.67
C GLN A 136 9.35 -4.78 -4.98
N SER A 137 9.14 -5.91 -4.28
CA SER A 137 7.93 -6.72 -4.46
C SER A 137 6.67 -5.97 -4.03
N VAL A 138 6.70 -5.30 -2.87
CA VAL A 138 5.65 -4.40 -2.37
C VAL A 138 5.37 -3.31 -3.41
N LYS A 139 6.41 -2.59 -3.85
CA LYS A 139 6.26 -1.53 -4.85
C LYS A 139 5.56 -2.02 -6.12
N ARG A 140 5.94 -3.19 -6.64
CA ARG A 140 5.27 -3.77 -7.83
C ARG A 140 3.82 -4.13 -7.56
N LEU A 141 3.51 -4.73 -6.41
CA LEU A 141 2.14 -5.09 -6.03
C LEU A 141 1.26 -3.86 -5.91
N LEU A 142 1.72 -2.84 -5.19
CA LEU A 142 1.01 -1.57 -5.04
C LEU A 142 0.72 -0.92 -6.41
N ASN A 143 1.67 -0.98 -7.36
CA ASN A 143 1.46 -0.46 -8.72
C ASN A 143 0.37 -1.19 -9.53
N GLN A 144 0.04 -2.42 -9.15
CA GLN A 144 -1.04 -3.20 -9.77
C GLN A 144 -2.38 -3.03 -9.04
N LEU A 145 -2.33 -2.88 -7.71
CA LEU A 145 -3.52 -2.76 -6.87
C LEU A 145 -4.12 -1.36 -6.88
N PHE A 146 -3.27 -0.34 -6.85
CA PHE A 146 -3.75 1.04 -6.82
C PHE A 146 -4.24 1.46 -8.21
N PRO A 147 -5.34 2.23 -8.26
CA PRO A 147 -5.93 2.64 -9.53
C PRO A 147 -4.89 3.40 -10.37
N LYS A 148 -4.99 3.29 -11.69
CA LYS A 148 -4.20 4.16 -12.57
C LYS A 148 -5.04 5.36 -12.92
N LYS A 149 -4.40 6.49 -13.24
CA LYS A 149 -5.12 7.63 -13.82
C LYS A 149 -5.82 7.11 -15.07
N GLU A 150 -7.15 7.12 -15.08
CA GLU A 150 -7.93 6.87 -16.29
C GLU A 150 -7.49 7.92 -17.31
N LYS A 151 -6.71 7.49 -18.31
CA LYS A 151 -6.58 8.33 -19.50
C LYS A 151 -7.98 8.32 -20.11
N LYS A 152 -8.61 9.48 -20.22
CA LYS A 152 -9.74 9.67 -21.13
C LYS A 152 -9.24 9.45 -22.55
N VAL A 153 -9.03 8.20 -22.95
CA VAL A 153 -8.91 7.81 -24.35
C VAL A 153 -10.30 7.37 -24.74
N ARG A 154 -10.91 8.14 -25.65
CA ARG A 154 -12.15 7.73 -26.29
C ARG A 154 -11.93 6.38 -27.00
N TYR A 155 -12.98 5.56 -26.96
CA TYR A 155 -13.28 4.41 -27.83
C TYR A 155 -12.83 3.01 -27.34
N ALA A 156 -13.74 2.34 -26.63
CA ALA A 156 -14.44 1.09 -27.00
C ALA A 156 -13.66 -0.14 -27.53
N LEU A 157 -12.32 -0.16 -27.55
CA LEU A 157 -11.53 -1.28 -28.11
C LEU A 157 -10.40 -1.80 -27.19
N GLU A 158 -10.19 -1.22 -26.00
CA GLU A 158 -9.11 -1.64 -25.09
C GLU A 158 -9.54 -2.61 -23.97
N GLU A 159 -10.84 -2.88 -23.80
CA GLU A 159 -11.34 -3.81 -22.77
C GLU A 159 -10.95 -5.27 -23.06
N GLU A 160 -10.89 -5.68 -24.33
CA GLU A 160 -10.51 -7.05 -24.71
C GLU A 160 -9.01 -7.36 -24.46
N LYS A 161 -8.13 -6.38 -24.70
CA LYS A 161 -6.68 -6.56 -24.47
C LYS A 161 -6.32 -6.58 -22.98
N SER A 162 -7.08 -5.86 -22.16
CA SER A 162 -6.90 -5.80 -20.72
C SER A 162 -7.34 -7.11 -20.05
N ALA A 163 -8.48 -7.67 -20.46
CA ALA A 163 -8.94 -8.99 -20.00
C ALA A 163 -8.01 -10.14 -20.44
N ALA A 164 -7.42 -10.06 -21.63
CA ALA A 164 -6.44 -11.02 -22.13
C ALA A 164 -5.14 -11.00 -21.32
N ASN A 165 -4.63 -9.81 -20.98
CA ASN A 165 -3.42 -9.67 -20.16
C ASN A 165 -3.62 -10.16 -18.71
N ILE A 166 -4.80 -9.91 -18.12
CA ILE A 166 -5.15 -10.43 -16.79
C ILE A 166 -5.26 -11.97 -16.81
N LYS A 167 -5.87 -12.56 -17.85
CA LYS A 167 -5.89 -14.02 -18.04
C LYS A 167 -4.49 -14.61 -18.19
N LEU A 168 -3.59 -13.91 -18.89
CA LEU A 168 -2.21 -14.36 -19.13
C LEU A 168 -1.33 -14.25 -17.88
N LEU A 169 -1.58 -13.25 -17.02
CA LEU A 169 -0.96 -13.13 -15.70
C LEU A 169 -1.46 -14.21 -14.75
N HIS A 170 -2.76 -14.51 -14.74
CA HIS A 170 -3.32 -15.60 -13.95
C HIS A 170 -2.78 -16.97 -14.39
N SER A 171 -2.66 -17.22 -15.71
CA SER A 171 -2.12 -18.48 -16.21
C SER A 171 -0.62 -18.64 -15.90
N ARG A 172 0.18 -17.57 -16.04
CA ARG A 172 1.60 -17.59 -15.64
C ARG A 172 1.77 -17.79 -14.14
N PHE A 173 1.03 -17.05 -13.32
CA PHE A 173 1.14 -17.15 -11.86
C PHE A 173 0.72 -18.54 -11.36
N THR A 174 -0.38 -19.09 -11.88
CA THR A 174 -0.81 -20.47 -11.54
C THR A 174 0.18 -21.53 -12.02
N HIS A 175 0.87 -21.30 -13.14
CA HIS A 175 1.92 -22.19 -13.64
C HIS A 175 3.18 -22.14 -12.76
N THR A 176 3.62 -20.95 -12.33
CA THR A 176 4.77 -20.79 -11.41
C THR A 176 4.47 -21.35 -10.01
N LEU A 177 3.21 -21.31 -9.56
CA LEU A 177 2.79 -21.92 -8.31
C LEU A 177 2.70 -23.46 -8.37
N LYS A 178 2.61 -24.07 -9.57
CA LYS A 178 2.66 -25.53 -9.73
C LYS A 178 4.09 -26.06 -9.65
N SER A 179 5.10 -25.25 -10.00
CA SER A 179 6.51 -25.66 -9.98
C SER A 179 7.21 -25.49 -8.63
N SER A 180 6.61 -24.77 -7.66
CA SER A 180 7.20 -24.53 -6.34
C SER A 180 6.51 -25.38 -5.26
N HIS A 181 6.93 -26.64 -5.14
CA HIS A 181 6.29 -27.66 -4.30
C HIS A 181 6.71 -27.63 -2.81
N ARG A 182 6.96 -26.45 -2.23
CA ARG A 182 7.29 -26.33 -0.79
C ARG A 182 6.51 -25.17 -0.15
N ASN A 183 5.64 -25.53 0.81
CA ASN A 183 4.75 -24.73 1.68
C ASN A 183 3.27 -24.66 1.26
N ASN A 184 2.54 -25.74 1.55
CA ASN A 184 1.16 -25.96 1.13
C ASN A 184 0.09 -25.07 1.81
N ILE A 185 0.30 -24.51 3.01
CA ILE A 185 -0.80 -23.83 3.75
C ILE A 185 -1.00 -22.36 3.32
N LEU A 186 0.10 -21.61 3.14
CA LEU A 186 0.05 -20.22 2.66
C LEU A 186 -0.39 -20.15 1.20
N LEU A 187 0.07 -21.10 0.39
CA LEU A 187 -0.29 -21.24 -1.03
C LEU A 187 -1.77 -21.56 -1.24
N ILE A 188 -2.37 -22.42 -0.40
CA ILE A 188 -3.80 -22.74 -0.49
C ILE A 188 -4.64 -21.53 -0.09
N SER A 189 -4.22 -20.78 0.94
CA SER A 189 -4.92 -19.58 1.40
C SER A 189 -4.86 -18.46 0.36
N LEU A 190 -3.70 -18.24 -0.27
CA LEU A 190 -3.54 -17.30 -1.39
C LEU A 190 -4.34 -17.72 -2.63
N LYS A 191 -4.35 -19.02 -2.97
CA LYS A 191 -5.17 -19.54 -4.08
C LYS A 191 -6.67 -19.33 -3.83
N LYS A 192 -7.16 -19.59 -2.61
CA LYS A 192 -8.56 -19.37 -2.25
C LYS A 192 -8.91 -17.88 -2.29
N GLY A 193 -8.07 -17.01 -1.71
CA GLY A 193 -8.28 -15.56 -1.72
C GLY A 193 -8.34 -14.99 -3.14
N MET A 194 -7.41 -15.39 -4.02
CA MET A 194 -7.41 -14.95 -5.42
C MET A 194 -8.59 -15.50 -6.22
N HIS A 195 -9.03 -16.73 -5.94
CA HIS A 195 -10.18 -17.32 -6.62
C HIS A 195 -11.49 -16.62 -6.25
N GLU A 196 -11.67 -16.24 -4.99
CA GLU A 196 -12.84 -15.50 -4.53
C GLU A 196 -12.84 -14.04 -5.05
N LEU A 197 -11.68 -13.39 -5.10
CA LEU A 197 -11.50 -12.11 -5.79
C LEU A 197 -11.93 -12.19 -7.26
N TRP A 198 -11.52 -13.25 -7.96
CA TRP A 198 -11.89 -13.44 -9.38
C TRP A 198 -13.37 -13.73 -9.58
N LYS A 199 -14.01 -14.51 -8.70
CA LYS A 199 -15.48 -14.70 -8.72
C LYS A 199 -16.23 -13.40 -8.48
N SER A 200 -15.73 -12.55 -7.57
CA SER A 200 -16.33 -11.25 -7.28
C SER A 200 -16.31 -10.36 -8.53
N ILE A 201 -15.16 -10.28 -9.21
CA ILE A 201 -14.98 -9.51 -10.45
C ILE A 201 -15.93 -10.01 -11.55
N ARG A 202 -16.05 -11.33 -11.76
CA ARG A 202 -16.98 -11.92 -12.73
C ARG A 202 -18.45 -11.65 -12.42
N ARG A 203 -18.83 -11.57 -11.13
CA ARG A 203 -20.21 -11.24 -10.73
C ARG A 203 -20.53 -9.77 -10.98
N THR A 204 -19.57 -8.87 -10.77
CA THR A 204 -19.72 -7.46 -11.14
C THR A 204 -19.82 -7.26 -12.64
N GLU A 205 -19.02 -7.98 -13.45
CA GLU A 205 -19.14 -7.95 -14.91
C GLU A 205 -20.52 -8.42 -15.40
N LYS A 206 -21.04 -9.55 -14.87
CA LYS A 206 -22.39 -10.02 -15.22
C LYS A 206 -23.49 -9.05 -14.83
N LYS A 207 -23.38 -8.39 -13.67
CA LYS A 207 -24.38 -7.39 -13.24
C LYS A 207 -24.39 -6.17 -14.16
N LEU A 208 -23.22 -5.69 -14.58
CA LEU A 208 -23.08 -4.57 -15.52
C LEU A 208 -23.64 -4.90 -16.92
N SER A 209 -23.43 -6.13 -17.41
CA SER A 209 -24.01 -6.58 -18.67
C SER A 209 -25.54 -6.76 -18.61
N SER A 210 -26.11 -7.14 -17.47
CA SER A 210 -27.57 -7.31 -17.32
C SER A 210 -28.34 -5.99 -17.14
N THR A 211 -27.68 -4.92 -16.67
CA THR A 211 -28.29 -3.59 -16.56
C THR A 211 -28.29 -2.82 -17.88
N LEU A 212 -27.45 -3.22 -18.85
CA LEU A 212 -27.37 -2.60 -20.18
C LEU A 212 -28.36 -3.19 -21.20
N THR A 213 -29.07 -4.28 -20.87
CA THR A 213 -30.04 -4.94 -21.76
C THR A 213 -31.51 -4.72 -21.36
N CYS A 214 -31.80 -3.88 -20.37
CA CYS A 214 -33.19 -3.61 -19.92
C CYS A 214 -33.70 -2.20 -20.27
N GLU A 215 -32.92 -1.42 -21.02
CA GLU A 215 -33.37 -0.17 -21.65
C GLU A 215 -33.15 -0.26 -23.16
N ARG A 216 -34.00 -1.02 -23.86
CA ARG A 216 -34.31 -0.85 -25.28
C ARG A 216 -35.56 -1.62 -25.65
#